data_AF-A0A158ENS4-F1
#
_entry.id   AF-A0A158ENS4-F1
#
_cell.length_a   1.000
_cell.length_b   1.000
_cell.length_c   1.000
_cell.angle_alpha   90.00
_cell.angle_beta   90.00
_cell.angle_gamma   90.00
#
_symmetry.space_group_name_H-M   'P 1'
#
loop_
_entity.id
_entity.type
_entity.pdbx_description
1 polymer ?
#
loop_
_entity_poly.entity_id
_entity_poly.type
_entity_poly.pdbx_seq_one_letter_code
_entity_poly.pdbx_strand_id
1 'polypeptide(L)'
;MGLFSRLLGMLGGPRKTEARGTIPVQPSGGRLTRNATVRDDWLTLVQPDFFGRAHRSSNKRWIVGCNDSDGVGRGGYRESGNGRAVLVDHQSDTVIHELTCFARPMDAAVSDAGDYIVQDSGFGSALQGDVIALNIEGHERYRRHYRANVFNMGLSKCGKYAAVQTANAPSDDGNLLEVLDLDRGCVVFSLQPATGWADRYSFDVDVEGHLKAIGVEHKNLGSFKYSASGEFQDTQAFQAARLDKGDYSTKLMAARDLLKTAATQDDARKALSTADAALVEGAKDRPDWGAIAHRVRGESYELLGQLPEALAAFDKALSLNPKVGVQKRAVALHKKLGTG
;
A
#
# COMPACT_ATOMS: atom_id res chain seq x y z
N MET A 1 -2.85 -30.44 -95.90
CA MET A 1 -1.63 -30.75 -96.68
C MET A 1 -0.45 -30.55 -95.74
N GLY A 2 -0.03 -31.57 -94.99
CA GLY A 2 1.05 -32.48 -95.38
C GLY A 2 2.38 -31.90 -94.86
N LEU A 3 2.93 -32.38 -93.74
CA LEU A 3 3.74 -33.59 -93.56
C LEU A 3 5.24 -33.21 -93.34
N PHE A 4 5.70 -33.48 -92.11
CA PHE A 4 6.92 -34.21 -91.74
C PHE A 4 8.35 -33.71 -92.05
N SER A 5 9.10 -33.61 -90.93
CA SER A 5 10.45 -34.20 -90.68
C SER A 5 11.65 -33.50 -91.32
N ARG A 6 12.88 -33.49 -90.77
CA ARG A 6 13.60 -34.28 -89.75
C ARG A 6 14.88 -33.49 -89.38
N LEU A 7 15.34 -33.53 -88.12
CA LEU A 7 16.63 -34.11 -87.62
C LEU A 7 17.92 -33.68 -88.38
N LEU A 8 19.10 -33.44 -87.81
CA LEU A 8 19.77 -33.62 -86.51
C LEU A 8 21.10 -32.82 -86.68
N GLY A 9 21.66 -32.04 -85.76
CA GLY A 9 22.46 -32.50 -84.63
C GLY A 9 23.91 -31.99 -84.70
N MET A 10 24.40 -31.38 -83.62
CA MET A 10 25.67 -31.62 -82.90
C MET A 10 26.41 -30.36 -82.39
N LEU A 11 26.68 -30.39 -81.08
CA LEU A 11 27.87 -29.90 -80.34
C LEU A 11 28.10 -28.37 -80.38
N GLY A 12 28.24 -27.62 -79.28
CA GLY A 12 28.68 -27.92 -77.93
C GLY A 12 29.60 -26.76 -77.50
N GLY A 13 29.18 -25.93 -76.54
CA GLY A 13 29.98 -24.81 -76.01
C GLY A 13 29.29 -24.16 -74.79
N PRO A 14 30.02 -23.78 -73.72
CA PRO A 14 29.43 -23.56 -72.40
C PRO A 14 28.81 -22.17 -72.27
N ARG A 15 27.57 -22.08 -71.77
CA ARG A 15 26.91 -20.82 -71.42
C ARG A 15 27.19 -20.46 -69.96
N LYS A 16 27.73 -19.27 -69.77
CA LYS A 16 27.88 -18.57 -68.49
C LYS A 16 26.51 -18.46 -67.79
N THR A 17 26.42 -19.02 -66.59
CA THR A 17 25.29 -18.83 -65.67
C THR A 17 25.47 -17.50 -64.94
N GLU A 18 24.58 -16.55 -65.19
CA GLU A 18 24.45 -15.33 -64.39
C GLU A 18 23.98 -15.69 -62.98
N ALA A 19 24.79 -15.32 -61.99
CA ALA A 19 24.47 -15.47 -60.59
C ALA A 19 23.34 -14.50 -60.21
N ARG A 20 22.17 -15.04 -59.85
CA ARG A 20 21.13 -14.29 -59.14
C ARG A 20 21.70 -13.83 -57.81
N GLY A 21 21.72 -12.51 -57.61
CA GLY A 21 22.18 -11.86 -56.39
C GLY A 21 21.49 -12.44 -55.17
N THR A 22 22.30 -12.87 -54.21
CA THR A 22 21.88 -13.17 -52.84
C THR A 22 21.38 -11.88 -52.21
N ILE A 23 20.08 -11.83 -51.92
CA ILE A 23 19.51 -10.84 -51.00
C ILE A 23 20.25 -11.02 -49.67
N PRO A 24 20.85 -9.97 -49.08
CA PRO A 24 21.43 -10.09 -47.76
C PRO A 24 20.30 -10.40 -46.79
N VAL A 25 20.32 -11.62 -46.23
CA VAL A 25 19.45 -12.01 -45.12
C VAL A 25 19.83 -11.08 -43.97
N GLN A 26 19.00 -10.07 -43.72
CA GLN A 26 19.02 -9.37 -42.45
C GLN A 26 18.83 -10.44 -41.36
N PRO A 27 19.68 -10.47 -40.32
CA PRO A 27 19.39 -11.33 -39.19
C PRO A 27 18.05 -10.86 -38.62
N SER A 28 17.02 -11.70 -38.81
CA SER A 28 15.78 -11.58 -38.07
C SER A 28 16.16 -11.71 -36.61
N GLY A 29 16.29 -10.58 -35.91
CA GLY A 29 16.44 -10.55 -34.47
C GLY A 29 15.20 -11.15 -33.86
N GLY A 30 15.19 -12.48 -33.71
CA GLY A 30 14.22 -13.16 -32.87
C GLY A 30 14.37 -12.56 -31.49
N ARG A 31 13.36 -11.82 -31.05
CA ARG A 31 13.29 -11.29 -29.70
C ARG A 31 13.28 -12.52 -28.80
N LEU A 32 14.43 -12.85 -28.21
CA LEU A 32 14.53 -13.95 -27.26
C LEU A 32 13.42 -13.76 -26.23
N THR A 33 12.56 -14.76 -26.09
CA THR A 33 11.48 -14.73 -25.11
C THR A 33 12.12 -14.61 -23.74
N ARG A 34 11.81 -13.52 -23.03
CA ARG A 34 12.34 -13.29 -21.69
C ARG A 34 11.89 -14.40 -20.76
N ASN A 35 12.78 -14.85 -19.89
CA ASN A 35 12.45 -15.75 -18.80
C ASN A 35 11.47 -15.08 -17.83
N ALA A 36 11.74 -13.83 -17.44
CA ALA A 36 10.90 -13.10 -16.50
C ALA A 36 9.92 -12.16 -17.23
N THR A 37 8.62 -12.38 -17.02
CA THR A 37 7.56 -11.49 -17.48
C THR A 37 6.74 -11.02 -16.29
N VAL A 38 6.33 -9.74 -16.30
CA VAL A 38 5.45 -9.20 -15.27
C VAL A 38 4.25 -8.52 -15.89
N ARG A 39 3.05 -8.81 -15.38
CA ARG A 39 1.78 -8.20 -15.77
C ARG A 39 0.94 -7.97 -14.52
N ASP A 40 0.38 -6.77 -14.36
CA ASP A 40 -0.53 -6.40 -13.26
C ASP A 40 -0.03 -6.84 -11.87
N ASP A 41 1.26 -6.57 -11.58
CA ASP A 41 1.96 -6.97 -10.35
C ASP A 41 2.11 -8.49 -10.12
N TRP A 42 2.01 -9.31 -11.17
CA TRP A 42 2.32 -10.74 -11.14
C TRP A 42 3.57 -11.06 -11.94
N LEU A 43 4.50 -11.79 -11.33
CA LEU A 43 5.70 -12.34 -11.95
C LEU A 43 5.41 -13.75 -12.47
N THR A 44 5.76 -13.99 -13.73
CA THR A 44 5.85 -15.32 -14.34
C THR A 44 7.29 -15.58 -14.76
N LEU A 45 7.83 -16.72 -14.34
CA LEU A 45 9.13 -17.24 -14.80
C LEU A 45 8.91 -18.53 -15.59
N VAL A 46 9.68 -18.70 -16.67
CA VAL A 46 9.69 -19.95 -17.45
C VAL A 46 10.62 -20.98 -16.81
N GLN A 47 11.78 -20.52 -16.33
CA GLN A 47 12.79 -21.37 -15.69
C GLN A 47 13.47 -20.65 -14.51
N PRO A 48 13.32 -21.15 -13.27
CA PRO A 48 12.37 -22.19 -12.87
C PRO A 48 10.92 -21.75 -13.15
N ASP A 49 10.01 -22.72 -13.25
CA ASP A 49 8.57 -22.40 -13.32
C ASP A 49 8.16 -21.69 -12.02
N PHE A 50 7.60 -20.49 -12.16
CA PHE A 50 7.14 -19.69 -11.04
C PHE A 50 6.03 -18.76 -11.48
N PHE A 51 5.02 -18.64 -10.62
CA PHE A 51 4.00 -17.62 -10.70
C PHE A 51 3.77 -17.04 -9.31
N GLY A 52 3.76 -15.72 -9.15
CA GLY A 52 3.58 -15.10 -7.85
C GLY A 52 3.49 -13.58 -7.92
N ARG A 53 3.19 -12.94 -6.80
CA ARG A 53 3.11 -11.48 -6.72
C ARG A 53 4.49 -10.86 -6.86
N ALA A 54 4.62 -9.81 -7.66
CA ALA A 54 5.86 -9.15 -8.01
C ALA A 54 6.06 -7.85 -7.22
N HIS A 55 7.24 -7.71 -6.62
CA HIS A 55 7.67 -6.53 -5.87
C HIS A 55 8.93 -5.99 -6.52
N ARG A 56 8.91 -4.75 -7.00
CA ARG A 56 9.99 -4.18 -7.83
C ARG A 56 10.76 -3.10 -7.09
N SER A 57 12.07 -3.09 -7.30
CA SER A 57 12.93 -2.00 -6.82
C SER A 57 12.59 -0.68 -7.51
N SER A 58 13.07 0.44 -6.95
CA SER A 58 12.86 1.77 -7.51
C SER A 58 13.56 1.91 -8.87
N ASN A 59 14.78 1.39 -8.97
CA ASN A 59 15.57 1.35 -10.20
C ASN A 59 15.09 0.32 -11.25
N LYS A 60 14.04 -0.47 -10.93
CA LYS A 60 13.42 -1.47 -11.81
C LYS A 60 14.33 -2.64 -12.22
N ARG A 61 15.52 -2.76 -11.63
CA ARG A 61 16.45 -3.87 -11.87
C ARG A 61 16.01 -5.13 -11.12
N TRP A 62 15.60 -5.00 -9.88
CA TRP A 62 15.33 -6.15 -9.02
C TRP A 62 13.84 -6.41 -8.88
N ILE A 63 13.48 -7.70 -8.87
CA ILE A 63 12.13 -8.16 -8.60
C ILE A 63 12.19 -9.29 -7.58
N VAL A 64 11.40 -9.15 -6.51
CA VAL A 64 11.07 -10.27 -5.64
C VAL A 64 9.70 -10.80 -6.02
N GLY A 65 9.61 -12.09 -6.30
CA GLY A 65 8.35 -12.80 -6.50
C GLY A 65 7.96 -13.55 -5.24
N CYS A 66 6.73 -13.40 -4.76
CA CYS A 66 6.18 -14.16 -3.63
C CYS A 66 5.04 -15.06 -4.09
N ASN A 67 5.11 -16.34 -3.74
CA ASN A 67 4.04 -17.31 -3.94
C ASN A 67 3.75 -18.01 -2.62
N ASP A 68 2.56 -17.77 -2.08
CA ASP A 68 2.13 -18.34 -0.82
C ASP A 68 1.57 -19.76 -0.94
N SER A 69 1.63 -20.40 -2.11
CA SER A 69 1.18 -21.79 -2.34
C SER A 69 2.23 -22.82 -1.95
N ASP A 70 1.79 -23.99 -1.47
CA ASP A 70 2.64 -25.14 -1.16
C ASP A 70 3.24 -25.86 -2.38
N GLY A 71 2.98 -25.36 -3.59
CA GLY A 71 3.45 -25.95 -4.84
C GLY A 71 2.67 -27.16 -5.34
N VAL A 72 1.68 -27.65 -4.57
CA VAL A 72 0.78 -28.76 -4.97
C VAL A 72 -0.68 -28.33 -5.06
N GLY A 73 -0.96 -27.03 -4.96
CA GLY A 73 -2.25 -26.43 -5.28
C GLY A 73 -2.97 -25.79 -4.09
N ARG A 74 -2.33 -25.68 -2.92
CA ARG A 74 -2.93 -25.03 -1.74
C ARG A 74 -2.20 -23.74 -1.38
N GLY A 75 -2.86 -22.61 -1.68
CA GLY A 75 -2.52 -21.28 -1.14
C GLY A 75 -3.32 -20.92 0.12
N GLY A 76 -3.00 -19.79 0.74
CA GLY A 76 -3.74 -19.27 1.90
C GLY A 76 -3.60 -20.12 3.16
N TYR A 77 -4.67 -20.19 3.96
CA TYR A 77 -4.67 -20.87 5.26
C TYR A 77 -4.31 -22.35 5.18
N ARG A 78 -3.29 -22.74 5.94
CA ARG A 78 -2.82 -24.12 6.10
C ARG A 78 -1.91 -24.27 7.32
N GLU A 79 -1.66 -25.52 7.67
CA GLU A 79 -0.85 -25.92 8.83
C GLU A 79 0.57 -26.39 8.45
N SER A 80 0.85 -26.58 7.16
CA SER A 80 2.14 -27.03 6.64
C SER A 80 2.25 -26.74 5.14
N GLY A 81 3.44 -26.97 4.57
CA GLY A 81 3.74 -26.75 3.14
C GLY A 81 4.24 -25.33 2.89
N ASN A 82 5.52 -25.19 2.57
CA ASN A 82 6.14 -23.88 2.43
C ASN A 82 5.80 -23.23 1.10
N GLY A 83 5.67 -21.90 1.13
CA GLY A 83 5.64 -21.09 -0.07
C GLY A 83 7.02 -20.88 -0.69
N ARG A 84 7.05 -20.11 -1.77
CA ARG A 84 8.26 -19.81 -2.55
C ARG A 84 8.48 -18.31 -2.65
N ALA A 85 9.73 -17.88 -2.48
CA ALA A 85 10.16 -16.53 -2.82
C ALA A 85 11.32 -16.61 -3.83
N VAL A 86 11.31 -15.75 -4.85
CA VAL A 86 12.37 -15.70 -5.87
C VAL A 86 12.93 -14.29 -5.98
N LEU A 87 14.25 -14.16 -6.15
CA LEU A 87 14.90 -12.90 -6.50
C LEU A 87 15.36 -12.95 -7.96
N VAL A 88 15.04 -11.91 -8.71
CA VAL A 88 15.32 -11.81 -10.15
C VAL A 88 16.05 -10.51 -10.44
N ASP A 89 17.19 -10.61 -11.12
CA ASP A 89 17.76 -9.50 -11.88
C ASP A 89 16.99 -9.39 -13.20
N HIS A 90 15.99 -8.51 -13.21
CA HIS A 90 15.14 -8.27 -14.36
C HIS A 90 15.86 -7.48 -15.46
N GLN A 91 17.04 -6.91 -15.23
CA GLN A 91 17.82 -6.31 -16.30
C GLN A 91 18.57 -7.38 -17.09
N SER A 92 19.22 -8.32 -16.40
CA SER A 92 19.93 -9.45 -17.02
C SER A 92 19.04 -10.65 -17.31
N ASP A 93 17.74 -10.58 -16.94
CA ASP A 93 16.77 -11.67 -17.12
C ASP A 93 17.17 -12.96 -16.38
N THR A 94 17.83 -12.81 -15.23
CA THR A 94 18.43 -13.89 -14.46
C THR A 94 17.73 -14.07 -13.13
N VAL A 95 17.41 -15.31 -12.79
CA VAL A 95 16.94 -15.67 -11.44
C VAL A 95 18.18 -15.89 -10.58
N ILE A 96 18.33 -15.09 -9.53
CA ILE A 96 19.50 -15.15 -8.64
C ILE A 96 19.39 -16.39 -7.75
N HIS A 97 18.24 -16.55 -7.09
CA HIS A 97 17.93 -17.71 -6.27
C HIS A 97 16.42 -17.85 -6.03
N GLU A 98 16.07 -19.03 -5.53
CA GLU A 98 14.74 -19.38 -5.05
C GLU A 98 14.85 -19.89 -3.61
N LEU A 99 13.96 -19.42 -2.75
CA LEU A 99 13.85 -19.82 -1.35
C LEU A 99 12.50 -20.50 -1.08
N THR A 100 12.55 -21.63 -0.38
CA THR A 100 11.39 -22.45 -0.01
C THR A 100 11.27 -22.65 1.50
N CYS A 101 11.87 -21.75 2.29
CA CYS A 101 11.93 -21.81 3.75
C CYS A 101 10.79 -21.04 4.45
N PHE A 102 9.95 -20.32 3.70
CA PHE A 102 8.86 -19.52 4.25
C PHE A 102 7.58 -20.31 4.34
N ALA A 103 6.84 -20.17 5.44
CA ALA A 103 5.54 -20.79 5.58
C ALA A 103 4.58 -20.23 4.53
N ARG A 104 4.34 -18.91 4.54
CA ARG A 104 3.44 -18.16 3.65
C ARG A 104 3.99 -16.78 3.32
N PRO A 105 4.89 -16.66 2.33
CA PRO A 105 5.40 -15.37 1.86
C PRO A 105 4.28 -14.60 1.12
N MET A 106 3.67 -13.60 1.74
CA MET A 106 2.51 -12.88 1.15
C MET A 106 2.88 -11.52 0.54
N ASP A 107 3.96 -10.91 1.01
CA ASP A 107 4.39 -9.57 0.62
C ASP A 107 5.92 -9.46 0.67
N ALA A 108 6.48 -8.48 -0.04
CA ALA A 108 7.91 -8.21 -0.05
C ALA A 108 8.21 -6.75 -0.46
N ALA A 109 9.44 -6.34 -0.20
CA ALA A 109 10.01 -5.12 -0.77
C ALA A 109 11.48 -5.33 -1.07
N VAL A 110 11.98 -4.75 -2.17
CA VAL A 110 13.37 -4.93 -2.64
C VAL A 110 14.02 -3.59 -2.90
N SER A 111 15.26 -3.46 -2.42
CA SER A 111 16.09 -2.28 -2.54
C SER A 111 16.71 -2.17 -3.94
N ASP A 112 17.35 -1.04 -4.22
CA ASP A 112 18.07 -0.85 -5.49
C ASP A 112 19.39 -1.66 -5.54
N ALA A 113 19.88 -2.10 -4.37
CA ALA A 113 21.07 -2.96 -4.24
C ALA A 113 20.76 -4.46 -4.42
N GLY A 114 19.49 -4.86 -4.32
CA GLY A 114 19.06 -6.27 -4.43
C GLY A 114 18.74 -6.93 -3.09
N ASP A 115 19.13 -6.32 -1.98
CA ASP A 115 18.66 -6.70 -0.64
C ASP A 115 17.15 -6.50 -0.54
N TYR A 116 16.47 -7.38 0.18
CA TYR A 116 15.02 -7.41 0.22
C TYR A 116 14.47 -7.90 1.55
N ILE A 117 13.20 -7.59 1.80
CA ILE A 117 12.43 -8.10 2.93
C ILE A 117 11.28 -8.96 2.42
N VAL A 118 10.94 -10.00 3.17
CA VAL A 118 9.77 -10.87 2.94
C VAL A 118 8.88 -10.84 4.17
N GLN A 119 7.58 -10.67 3.94
CA GLN A 119 6.54 -10.90 4.94
C GLN A 119 6.13 -12.37 4.92
N ASP A 120 6.34 -13.08 6.02
CA ASP A 120 5.82 -14.43 6.20
C ASP A 120 4.66 -14.42 7.19
N SER A 121 3.49 -14.87 6.76
CA SER A 121 2.28 -14.94 7.61
C SER A 121 2.25 -16.16 8.53
N GLY A 122 3.26 -17.04 8.49
CA GLY A 122 3.33 -18.25 9.32
C GLY A 122 2.21 -19.25 9.02
N PHE A 123 2.10 -20.34 9.78
CA PHE A 123 1.00 -21.32 9.64
C PHE A 123 -0.16 -21.06 10.60
N GLY A 124 -1.31 -21.66 10.32
CA GLY A 124 -2.46 -21.64 11.19
C GLY A 124 -3.21 -20.30 11.23
N SER A 125 -3.91 -20.07 12.33
CA SER A 125 -4.86 -18.96 12.52
C SER A 125 -4.42 -17.95 13.58
N ALA A 126 -3.21 -18.10 14.13
CA ALA A 126 -2.66 -17.15 15.09
C ALA A 126 -2.48 -15.75 14.45
N LEU A 127 -2.70 -14.70 15.23
CA LEU A 127 -2.32 -13.34 14.84
C LEU A 127 -0.80 -13.25 14.92
N GLN A 128 -0.14 -13.37 13.79
CA GLN A 128 1.31 -13.38 13.71
C GLN A 128 1.80 -12.93 12.35
N GLY A 129 3.07 -12.57 12.31
CA GLY A 129 3.81 -12.43 11.07
C GLY A 129 5.28 -12.20 11.34
N ASP A 130 6.12 -12.66 10.44
CA ASP A 130 7.54 -12.35 10.44
C ASP A 130 7.85 -11.36 9.32
N VAL A 131 8.80 -10.48 9.60
CA VAL A 131 9.50 -9.70 8.58
C VAL A 131 10.95 -10.15 8.56
N ILE A 132 11.37 -10.72 7.44
CA ILE A 132 12.69 -11.32 7.25
C ILE A 132 13.46 -10.48 6.25
N ALA A 133 14.62 -9.94 6.64
CA ALA A 133 15.54 -9.26 5.75
C ALA A 133 16.60 -10.21 5.22
N LEU A 134 16.80 -10.18 3.91
CA LEU A 134 17.69 -11.05 3.16
C LEU A 134 18.63 -10.19 2.31
N ASN A 135 19.87 -10.64 2.19
CA ASN A 135 20.79 -10.04 1.25
C ASN A 135 20.56 -10.56 -0.18
N ILE A 136 21.27 -9.98 -1.15
CA ILE A 136 21.21 -10.40 -2.56
C ILE A 136 21.59 -11.88 -2.79
N GLU A 137 22.37 -12.52 -1.91
CA GLU A 137 22.68 -13.96 -1.98
C GLU A 137 21.60 -14.86 -1.33
N GLY A 138 20.55 -14.28 -0.72
CA GLY A 138 19.47 -15.01 -0.08
C GLY A 138 19.76 -15.42 1.37
N HIS A 139 20.82 -14.88 1.98
CA HIS A 139 21.12 -15.09 3.39
C HIS A 139 20.31 -14.15 4.27
N GLU A 140 19.71 -14.72 5.33
CA GLU A 140 18.99 -13.95 6.34
C GLU A 140 19.96 -13.07 7.13
N ARG A 141 19.66 -11.77 7.17
CA ARG A 141 20.41 -10.75 7.92
C ARG A 141 19.71 -10.37 9.22
N TYR A 142 18.38 -10.39 9.21
CA TYR A 142 17.56 -9.97 10.33
C TYR A 142 16.16 -10.58 10.24
N ARG A 143 15.55 -10.85 11.39
CA ARG A 143 14.16 -11.29 11.49
C ARG A 143 13.49 -10.63 12.68
N ARG A 144 12.28 -10.12 12.46
CA ARG A 144 11.39 -9.62 13.51
C ARG A 144 10.07 -10.38 13.46
N HIS A 145 9.77 -11.05 14.57
CA HIS A 145 8.51 -11.78 14.79
C HIS A 145 7.49 -10.88 15.49
N TYR A 146 6.29 -10.74 14.94
CA TYR A 146 5.20 -9.96 15.50
C TYR A 146 4.07 -10.88 15.98
N ARG A 147 3.51 -10.59 17.16
CA ARG A 147 2.27 -11.20 17.69
C ARG A 147 1.02 -10.48 17.18
N ALA A 148 1.07 -10.08 15.92
CA ALA A 148 0.02 -9.40 15.17
C ALA A 148 0.24 -9.69 13.68
N ASN A 149 -0.82 -9.64 12.88
CA ASN A 149 -0.66 -9.73 11.43
C ASN A 149 0.08 -8.48 10.94
N VAL A 150 1.06 -8.65 10.06
CA VAL A 150 1.69 -7.52 9.36
C VAL A 150 0.69 -6.95 8.36
N PHE A 151 0.38 -5.66 8.46
CA PHE A 151 -0.55 -4.98 7.58
C PHE A 151 0.11 -4.64 6.24
N ASN A 152 1.27 -3.97 6.29
CA ASN A 152 2.13 -3.72 5.14
C ASN A 152 3.55 -3.36 5.61
N MET A 153 4.45 -3.20 4.63
CA MET A 153 5.84 -2.82 4.87
C MET A 153 6.42 -2.01 3.72
N GLY A 154 7.55 -1.36 3.98
CA GLY A 154 8.35 -0.67 2.98
C GLY A 154 9.84 -0.81 3.28
N LEU A 155 10.65 -0.76 2.23
CA LEU A 155 12.11 -0.83 2.32
C LEU A 155 12.71 0.40 1.65
N SER A 156 13.67 1.02 2.33
CA SER A 156 14.47 2.12 1.78
C SER A 156 15.25 1.67 0.54
N LYS A 157 15.53 2.62 -0.37
CA LYS A 157 16.24 2.31 -1.63
C LYS A 157 17.63 1.71 -1.40
N CYS A 158 18.30 2.07 -0.30
CA CYS A 158 19.59 1.50 0.08
C CYS A 158 19.50 0.14 0.79
N GLY A 159 18.29 -0.33 1.15
CA GLY A 159 18.08 -1.59 1.86
C GLY A 159 18.33 -1.53 3.38
N LYS A 160 18.80 -0.40 3.90
CA LYS A 160 19.19 -0.26 5.32
C LYS A 160 17.99 -0.13 6.27
N TYR A 161 16.97 0.62 5.87
CA TYR A 161 15.80 0.89 6.72
C TYR A 161 14.55 0.21 6.19
N ALA A 162 13.78 -0.40 7.08
CA ALA A 162 12.43 -0.89 6.80
C ALA A 162 11.40 -0.21 7.71
N ALA A 163 10.21 0.04 7.17
CA ALA A 163 9.04 0.46 7.92
C ALA A 163 8.02 -0.68 7.88
N VAL A 164 7.45 -1.02 9.03
CA VAL A 164 6.47 -2.10 9.16
C VAL A 164 5.29 -1.57 9.93
N GLN A 165 4.07 -1.81 9.42
CA GLN A 165 2.87 -1.65 10.23
C GLN A 165 2.20 -2.98 10.47
N THR A 166 1.62 -3.13 11.65
CA THR A 166 0.82 -4.29 12.04
C THR A 166 -0.65 -3.92 12.17
N ALA A 167 -1.50 -4.90 11.93
CA ALA A 167 -2.93 -4.80 12.14
C ALA A 167 -3.25 -4.75 13.65
N ASN A 168 -4.51 -4.46 13.97
CA ASN A 168 -4.97 -4.40 15.36
C ASN A 168 -4.87 -5.81 15.99
N ALA A 169 -4.29 -5.87 17.19
CA ALA A 169 -4.11 -7.11 17.94
C ALA A 169 -4.16 -6.80 19.44
N PRO A 170 -4.49 -7.78 20.30
CA PRO A 170 -4.51 -7.59 21.75
C PRO A 170 -3.11 -7.57 22.38
N SER A 171 -2.05 -7.75 21.59
CA SER A 171 -0.65 -7.74 22.03
C SER A 171 -0.03 -6.35 21.87
N ASP A 172 1.19 -6.18 22.40
CA ASP A 172 1.96 -4.93 22.22
C ASP A 172 2.36 -4.68 20.75
N ASP A 173 2.25 -5.71 19.89
CA ASP A 173 2.47 -5.58 18.45
C ASP A 173 1.19 -5.14 17.72
N GLY A 174 0.08 -4.81 18.40
CA GLY A 174 -1.15 -4.38 17.75
C GLY A 174 -1.13 -2.92 17.29
N ASN A 175 -1.56 -2.64 16.05
CA ASN A 175 -1.64 -1.29 15.47
C ASN A 175 -0.31 -0.51 15.58
N LEU A 176 0.80 -1.20 15.35
CA LEU A 176 2.14 -0.67 15.51
C LEU A 176 2.63 -0.04 14.21
N LEU A 177 3.42 1.03 14.29
CA LEU A 177 4.37 1.48 13.28
C LEU A 177 5.77 1.33 13.85
N GLU A 178 6.57 0.45 13.24
CA GLU A 178 7.95 0.16 13.65
C GLU A 178 8.91 0.45 12.50
N VAL A 179 10.04 1.08 12.82
CA VAL A 179 11.12 1.33 11.86
C VAL A 179 12.37 0.61 12.32
N LEU A 180 12.98 -0.13 11.41
CA LEU A 180 14.10 -1.03 11.66
C LEU A 180 15.34 -0.52 10.94
N ASP A 181 16.50 -0.59 11.60
CA ASP A 181 17.82 -0.49 10.98
C ASP A 181 18.34 -1.92 10.76
N LEU A 182 18.27 -2.39 9.52
CA LEU A 182 18.59 -3.76 9.11
C LEU A 182 20.10 -4.01 9.04
N ASP A 183 20.91 -2.95 8.91
CA ASP A 183 22.37 -3.07 8.98
C ASP A 183 22.82 -3.30 10.42
N ARG A 184 22.19 -2.58 11.37
CA ARG A 184 22.49 -2.71 12.79
C ARG A 184 21.69 -3.83 13.48
N GLY A 185 20.66 -4.36 12.83
CA GLY A 185 19.78 -5.39 13.38
C GLY A 185 18.98 -4.90 14.58
N CYS A 186 18.56 -3.63 14.60
CA CYS A 186 17.86 -3.04 15.74
C CYS A 186 16.64 -2.22 15.33
N VAL A 187 15.70 -2.08 16.27
CA VAL A 187 14.56 -1.16 16.15
C VAL A 187 15.06 0.28 16.35
N VAL A 188 14.71 1.17 15.41
CA VAL A 188 14.96 2.62 15.51
C VAL A 188 13.89 3.26 16.40
N PHE A 189 12.62 3.00 16.09
CA PHE A 189 11.48 3.36 16.93
C PHE A 189 10.30 2.41 16.69
N SER A 190 9.39 2.36 17.66
CA SER A 190 8.20 1.51 17.66
C SER A 190 7.09 2.24 18.42
N LEU A 191 5.97 2.54 17.76
CA LEU A 191 4.91 3.41 18.32
C LEU A 191 3.53 3.14 17.70
N GLN A 192 2.49 3.68 18.35
CA GLN A 192 1.16 3.76 17.76
C GLN A 192 1.10 4.93 16.77
N PRO A 193 0.76 4.70 15.49
CA PRO A 193 0.83 5.74 14.48
C PRO A 193 -0.25 6.82 14.71
N ALA A 194 0.16 8.08 14.72
CA ALA A 194 -0.72 9.24 14.85
C ALA A 194 -1.74 9.35 13.69
N THR A 195 -1.41 8.75 12.54
CA THR A 195 -2.22 8.81 11.31
C THR A 195 -3.00 7.53 11.02
N GLY A 196 -2.94 6.52 11.88
CA GLY A 196 -3.44 5.17 11.58
C GLY A 196 -2.58 4.44 10.55
N TRP A 197 -3.16 3.46 9.84
CA TRP A 197 -2.45 2.67 8.84
C TRP A 197 -2.20 3.46 7.55
N ALA A 198 -0.93 3.54 7.17
CA ALA A 198 -0.47 4.16 5.95
C ALA A 198 -0.52 3.16 4.79
N ASP A 199 -0.68 3.66 3.57
CA ASP A 199 -0.65 2.85 2.35
C ASP A 199 0.78 2.56 1.87
N ARG A 200 1.71 3.52 2.07
CA ARG A 200 3.11 3.43 1.64
C ARG A 200 4.05 4.24 2.54
N TYR A 201 5.35 4.00 2.36
CA TYR A 201 6.42 4.63 3.09
C TYR A 201 7.45 5.26 2.15
N SER A 202 8.01 6.39 2.58
CA SER A 202 9.22 6.99 1.98
C SER A 202 10.26 7.22 3.06
N PHE A 203 11.52 7.15 2.67
CA PHE A 203 12.67 7.22 3.57
C PHE A 203 13.53 8.42 3.16
N ASP A 204 13.68 9.37 4.07
CA ASP A 204 14.62 10.49 3.92
C ASP A 204 15.93 10.09 4.62
N VAL A 205 16.96 9.82 3.83
CA VAL A 205 18.29 9.42 4.29
C VAL A 205 19.30 10.44 3.79
N ASP A 206 20.22 10.85 4.65
CA ASP A 206 21.27 11.77 4.25
C ASP A 206 22.38 11.09 3.43
N VAL A 207 23.36 11.90 3.01
CA VAL A 207 24.50 11.47 2.22
C VAL A 207 25.38 10.41 2.91
N GLU A 208 25.32 10.32 4.23
CA GLU A 208 26.02 9.30 5.03
C GLU A 208 25.16 8.05 5.27
N GLY A 209 23.91 8.04 4.77
CA GLY A 209 22.98 6.94 4.93
C GLY A 209 22.33 6.90 6.32
N HIS A 210 22.28 8.02 7.04
CA HIS A 210 21.52 8.13 8.28
C HIS A 210 20.07 8.54 8.00
N LEU A 211 19.13 7.89 8.68
CA LEU A 211 17.73 8.26 8.62
C LEU A 211 17.50 9.66 9.20
N LYS A 212 16.83 10.54 8.45
CA LYS A 212 16.38 11.87 8.88
C LYS A 212 14.89 11.88 9.21
N ALA A 213 14.08 11.24 8.36
CA ALA A 213 12.64 11.19 8.51
C ALA A 213 12.04 10.01 7.74
N ILE A 214 10.82 9.65 8.13
CA ILE A 214 9.98 8.70 7.42
C ILE A 214 8.71 9.43 6.98
N GLY A 215 8.40 9.35 5.70
CA GLY A 215 7.10 9.76 5.18
C GLY A 215 6.12 8.59 5.19
N VAL A 216 4.93 8.80 5.73
CA VAL A 216 3.79 7.90 5.61
C VAL A 216 2.81 8.47 4.59
N GLU A 217 2.40 7.67 3.61
CA GLU A 217 1.48 8.08 2.56
C GLU A 217 0.09 7.48 2.79
N HIS A 218 -0.93 8.30 2.65
CA HIS A 218 -2.34 7.93 2.73
C HIS A 218 -3.00 8.30 1.40
N LYS A 219 -3.61 7.33 0.72
CA LYS A 219 -4.18 7.45 -0.62
C LYS A 219 -5.09 8.68 -0.79
N ASN A 220 -5.87 8.99 0.24
CA ASN A 220 -6.87 10.08 0.19
C ASN A 220 -6.46 11.31 1.01
N LEU A 221 -5.50 11.22 1.93
CA LEU A 221 -5.14 12.33 2.83
C LEU A 221 -3.83 13.02 2.42
N GLY A 222 -2.97 12.35 1.67
CA GLY A 222 -1.63 12.84 1.31
C GLY A 222 -0.53 12.20 2.15
N SER A 223 0.59 12.91 2.29
CA SER A 223 1.79 12.38 2.93
C SER A 223 2.16 13.19 4.17
N PHE A 224 2.59 12.51 5.22
CA PHE A 224 2.94 13.11 6.51
C PHE A 224 4.25 12.52 7.04
N LYS A 225 4.96 13.25 7.90
CA LYS A 225 6.31 12.90 8.33
C LYS A 225 6.40 12.56 9.81
N TYR A 226 7.23 11.57 10.08
CA TYR A 226 7.84 11.31 11.38
C TYR A 226 9.33 11.64 11.33
N SER A 227 9.87 12.16 12.41
CA SER A 227 11.32 12.31 12.58
C SER A 227 12.02 10.95 12.59
N ALA A 228 13.35 10.95 12.50
CA ALA A 228 14.16 9.74 12.67
C ALA A 228 13.95 9.02 14.03
N SER A 229 13.47 9.73 15.06
CA SER A 229 13.16 9.17 16.38
C SER A 229 11.68 8.78 16.55
N GLY A 230 10.85 8.94 15.52
CA GLY A 230 9.43 8.58 15.56
C GLY A 230 8.51 9.70 16.08
N GLU A 231 8.97 10.94 16.19
CA GLU A 231 8.10 12.06 16.55
C GLU A 231 7.26 12.50 15.34
N PHE A 232 5.93 12.58 15.49
CA PHE A 232 5.06 13.04 14.41
C PHE A 232 5.17 14.56 14.21
N GLN A 233 5.50 14.99 13.00
CA GLN A 233 5.84 16.40 12.71
C GLN A 233 4.67 17.19 12.11
N ASP A 234 3.73 16.51 11.45
CA ASP A 234 2.73 17.14 10.58
C ASP A 234 1.32 17.19 11.20
N THR A 235 1.22 17.40 12.51
CA THR A 235 -0.07 17.41 13.24
C THR A 235 -1.11 18.33 12.62
N GLN A 236 -0.76 19.58 12.34
CA GLN A 236 -1.70 20.56 11.77
C GLN A 236 -2.09 20.21 10.34
N ALA A 237 -1.12 19.81 9.51
CA ALA A 237 -1.37 19.41 8.12
C ALA A 237 -2.26 18.17 8.03
N PHE A 238 -2.06 17.20 8.92
CA PHE A 238 -2.91 16.01 8.99
C PHE A 238 -4.33 16.34 9.42
N GLN A 239 -4.53 17.19 10.43
CA GLN A 239 -5.87 17.62 10.82
C GLN A 239 -6.58 18.37 9.69
N ALA A 240 -5.88 19.27 8.99
CA ALA A 240 -6.42 19.96 7.82
C ALA A 240 -6.82 18.97 6.70
N ALA A 241 -5.96 17.99 6.40
CA ALA A 241 -6.24 16.98 5.39
C ALA A 241 -7.46 16.11 5.73
N ARG A 242 -7.66 15.75 7.01
CA ARG A 242 -8.84 14.99 7.45
C ARG A 242 -10.14 15.76 7.23
N LEU A 243 -10.15 17.07 7.45
CA LEU A 243 -11.31 17.94 7.26
C LEU A 243 -11.64 18.17 5.78
N ASP A 244 -10.62 18.28 4.93
CA ASP A 244 -10.74 18.62 3.51
C ASP A 244 -10.96 17.38 2.62
N LYS A 245 -10.09 16.39 2.75
CA LYS A 245 -9.98 15.26 1.81
C LYS A 245 -10.46 13.93 2.35
N GLY A 246 -10.74 13.87 3.65
CA GLY A 246 -11.28 12.67 4.28
C GLY A 246 -12.61 12.24 3.67
N ASP A 247 -12.92 10.95 3.78
CA ASP A 247 -14.29 10.49 3.59
C ASP A 247 -15.21 11.11 4.66
N TYR A 248 -16.53 11.02 4.48
CA TYR A 248 -17.48 11.61 5.42
C TYR A 248 -17.22 11.16 6.88
N SER A 249 -16.75 9.93 7.09
CA SER A 249 -16.47 9.39 8.43
C SER A 249 -15.28 10.08 9.08
N THR A 250 -14.17 10.22 8.34
CA THR A 250 -12.95 10.91 8.75
C THR A 250 -13.21 12.39 9.00
N LYS A 251 -13.94 13.04 8.09
CA LYS A 251 -14.35 14.45 8.20
C LYS A 251 -15.11 14.71 9.48
N LEU A 252 -16.11 13.88 9.79
CA LEU A 252 -16.92 14.03 11.00
C LEU A 252 -16.11 13.80 12.28
N MET A 253 -15.21 12.83 12.28
CA MET A 253 -14.32 12.64 13.44
C MET A 253 -13.35 13.82 13.62
N ALA A 254 -12.78 14.34 12.55
CA ALA A 254 -11.91 15.51 12.61
C ALA A 254 -12.66 16.79 13.03
N ALA A 255 -13.88 17.00 12.54
CA ALA A 255 -14.72 18.12 12.96
C ALA A 255 -15.08 18.03 14.44
N ARG A 256 -15.33 16.82 14.97
CA ARG A 256 -15.51 16.63 16.42
C ARG A 256 -14.25 16.91 17.22
N ASP A 257 -13.09 16.48 16.72
CA ASP A 257 -11.80 16.78 17.37
C ASP A 257 -11.55 18.29 17.41
N LEU A 258 -11.88 19.00 16.34
CA LEU A 258 -11.77 20.45 16.22
C LEU A 258 -12.65 21.21 17.23
N LEU A 259 -13.80 20.64 17.60
CA LEU A 259 -14.74 21.21 18.58
C LEU A 259 -14.41 20.85 20.03
N LYS A 260 -13.32 20.10 20.29
CA LYS A 260 -12.85 19.83 21.66
C LYS A 260 -12.27 21.11 22.29
N THR A 261 -11.98 21.03 23.59
CA THR A 261 -11.63 22.13 24.53
C THR A 261 -11.03 23.39 23.89
N ALA A 262 -11.68 24.54 24.14
CA ALA A 262 -11.27 25.88 23.68
C ALA A 262 -11.38 26.17 22.17
N ALA A 263 -12.32 25.52 21.48
CA ALA A 263 -12.66 25.82 20.09
C ALA A 263 -13.11 27.27 19.88
N THR A 264 -12.60 27.92 18.83
CA THR A 264 -12.96 29.27 18.43
C THR A 264 -14.24 29.30 17.60
N GLN A 265 -14.79 30.49 17.35
CA GLN A 265 -15.89 30.63 16.38
C GLN A 265 -15.47 30.25 14.94
N ASP A 266 -14.18 30.36 14.61
CA ASP A 266 -13.69 29.95 13.30
C ASP A 266 -13.66 28.43 13.18
N ASP A 267 -13.22 27.74 14.23
CA ASP A 267 -13.28 26.29 14.35
C ASP A 267 -14.71 25.78 14.25
N ALA A 268 -15.67 26.47 14.89
CA ALA A 268 -17.09 26.16 14.77
C ALA A 268 -17.61 26.31 13.34
N ARG A 269 -17.24 27.37 12.62
CA ARG A 269 -17.62 27.55 11.21
C ARG A 269 -17.03 26.46 10.31
N LYS A 270 -15.76 26.09 10.53
CA LYS A 270 -15.11 24.99 9.81
C LYS A 270 -15.80 23.67 10.07
N ALA A 271 -16.01 23.31 11.34
CA ALA A 271 -16.67 22.07 11.73
C ALA A 271 -18.10 21.98 11.17
N LEU A 272 -18.85 23.07 11.19
CA LEU A 272 -20.18 23.16 10.59
C LEU A 272 -20.13 22.88 9.09
N SER A 273 -19.26 23.58 8.35
CA SER A 273 -19.09 23.39 6.91
C SER A 273 -18.67 21.96 6.56
N THR A 274 -17.76 21.37 7.34
CA THR A 274 -17.34 19.98 7.18
C THR A 274 -18.48 19.00 7.44
N ALA A 275 -19.32 19.23 8.45
CA ALA A 275 -20.48 18.38 8.73
C ALA A 275 -21.54 18.43 7.62
N ASP A 276 -21.77 19.62 7.04
CA ASP A 276 -22.68 19.77 5.91
C ASP A 276 -22.14 19.06 4.66
N ALA A 277 -20.84 19.19 4.36
CA ALA A 277 -20.19 18.45 3.28
C ALA A 277 -20.32 16.92 3.47
N ALA A 278 -20.05 16.42 4.69
CA ALA A 278 -20.19 15.00 5.03
C ALA A 278 -21.63 14.47 4.83
N LEU A 279 -22.65 15.28 5.16
CA LEU A 279 -24.06 14.93 4.90
C LEU A 279 -24.36 14.81 3.40
N VAL A 280 -23.81 15.70 2.58
CA VAL A 280 -23.95 15.65 1.10
C VAL A 280 -23.26 14.42 0.53
N GLU A 281 -22.10 14.04 1.06
CA GLU A 281 -21.31 12.88 0.65
C GLU A 281 -21.94 11.51 1.02
N GLY A 282 -23.01 11.51 1.82
CA GLY A 282 -23.77 10.30 2.12
C GLY A 282 -23.85 9.94 3.60
N ALA A 283 -23.29 10.74 4.53
CA ALA A 283 -23.44 10.48 5.96
C ALA A 283 -24.92 10.43 6.39
N LYS A 284 -25.80 11.19 5.71
CA LYS A 284 -27.25 11.22 5.96
C LYS A 284 -27.94 9.87 5.69
N ASP A 285 -27.36 9.04 4.83
CA ASP A 285 -27.94 7.76 4.41
C ASP A 285 -27.65 6.63 5.42
N ARG A 286 -26.83 6.92 6.44
CA ARG A 286 -26.48 6.01 7.54
C ARG A 286 -26.90 6.66 8.86
N PRO A 287 -27.90 6.14 9.59
CA PRO A 287 -28.40 6.77 10.81
C PRO A 287 -27.32 7.14 11.84
N ASP A 288 -26.31 6.27 12.04
CA ASP A 288 -25.21 6.53 12.98
C ASP A 288 -24.35 7.73 12.56
N TRP A 289 -23.97 7.80 11.28
CA TRP A 289 -23.16 8.90 10.75
C TRP A 289 -23.96 10.19 10.60
N GLY A 290 -25.23 10.11 10.20
CA GLY A 290 -26.15 11.24 10.16
C GLY A 290 -26.34 11.84 11.56
N ALA A 291 -26.51 10.99 12.59
CA ALA A 291 -26.59 11.45 13.97
C ALA A 291 -25.32 12.18 14.41
N ILE A 292 -24.14 11.63 14.08
CA ILE A 292 -22.85 12.27 14.37
C ILE A 292 -22.72 13.61 13.65
N ALA A 293 -23.11 13.71 12.38
CA ALA A 293 -23.08 14.95 11.62
C ALA A 293 -24.00 16.02 12.24
N HIS A 294 -25.24 15.66 12.56
CA HIS A 294 -26.18 16.59 13.20
C HIS A 294 -25.73 16.98 14.61
N ARG A 295 -25.06 16.08 15.34
CA ARG A 295 -24.35 16.45 16.57
C ARG A 295 -23.32 17.54 16.28
N VAL A 296 -22.39 17.34 15.35
CA VAL A 296 -21.35 18.35 15.01
C VAL A 296 -21.98 19.70 14.64
N ARG A 297 -23.06 19.70 13.84
CA ARG A 297 -23.82 20.92 13.52
C ARG A 297 -24.35 21.61 14.78
N GLY A 298 -24.99 20.87 15.67
CA GLY A 298 -25.54 21.42 16.91
C GLY A 298 -24.46 21.99 17.83
N GLU A 299 -23.34 21.29 17.97
CA GLU A 299 -22.19 21.77 18.77
C GLU A 299 -21.58 23.05 18.17
N SER A 300 -21.51 23.13 16.84
CA SER A 300 -21.00 24.30 16.12
C SER A 300 -21.94 25.50 16.25
N TYR A 301 -23.24 25.31 16.03
CA TYR A 301 -24.24 26.37 16.17
C TYR A 301 -24.29 26.93 17.60
N GLU A 302 -24.15 26.08 18.61
CA GLU A 302 -24.11 26.51 20.01
C GLU A 302 -22.90 27.44 20.26
N LEU A 303 -21.71 27.10 19.75
CA LEU A 303 -20.51 27.97 19.84
C LEU A 303 -20.65 29.28 19.05
N LEU A 304 -21.43 29.28 17.98
CA LEU A 304 -21.76 30.48 17.20
C LEU A 304 -22.87 31.32 17.83
N GLY A 305 -23.47 30.89 18.95
CA GLY A 305 -24.58 31.57 19.61
C GLY A 305 -25.94 31.40 18.91
N GLN A 306 -26.01 30.53 17.90
CA GLN A 306 -27.20 30.23 17.09
C GLN A 306 -28.01 29.12 17.78
N LEU A 307 -28.61 29.45 18.93
CA LEU A 307 -29.24 28.48 19.81
C LEU A 307 -30.45 27.74 19.20
N PRO A 308 -31.35 28.39 18.41
CA PRO A 308 -32.45 27.69 17.76
C PRO A 308 -31.98 26.62 16.76
N GLU A 309 -30.98 26.94 15.94
CA GLU A 309 -30.38 26.03 14.97
C GLU A 309 -29.61 24.89 15.68
N ALA A 310 -28.94 25.21 16.79
CA ALA A 310 -28.27 24.22 17.62
C ALA A 310 -29.26 23.18 18.17
N LEU A 311 -30.38 23.64 18.72
CA LEU A 311 -31.43 22.77 19.24
C LEU A 311 -32.01 21.87 18.14
N ALA A 312 -32.39 22.44 17.00
CA ALA A 312 -32.93 21.67 15.86
C ALA A 312 -31.95 20.59 15.37
N ALA A 313 -30.66 20.90 15.36
CA ALA A 313 -29.62 19.94 14.99
C ALA A 313 -29.47 18.83 16.05
N PHE A 314 -29.52 19.15 17.36
CA PHE A 314 -29.49 18.14 18.40
C PHE A 314 -30.72 17.23 18.39
N ASP A 315 -31.91 17.77 18.18
CA ASP A 315 -33.14 16.98 18.07
C ASP A 315 -33.08 16.03 16.89
N LYS A 316 -32.58 16.50 15.75
CA LYS A 316 -32.36 15.63 14.59
C LYS A 316 -31.35 14.53 14.90
N ALA A 317 -30.24 14.86 15.57
CA ALA A 317 -29.24 13.87 15.99
C ALA A 317 -29.84 12.80 16.91
N LEU A 318 -30.64 13.20 17.91
CA LEU A 318 -31.30 12.30 18.86
C LEU A 318 -32.38 11.44 18.21
N SER A 319 -33.09 11.98 17.21
CA SER A 319 -34.08 11.21 16.43
C SER A 319 -33.45 10.08 15.62
N LEU A 320 -32.21 10.26 15.18
CA LEU A 320 -31.45 9.26 14.41
C LEU A 320 -30.75 8.27 15.34
N ASN A 321 -30.14 8.77 16.43
CA ASN A 321 -29.51 7.94 17.44
C ASN A 321 -29.65 8.59 18.84
N PRO A 322 -30.54 8.07 19.70
CA PRO A 322 -30.71 8.57 21.06
C PRO A 322 -29.45 8.51 21.94
N LYS A 323 -28.48 7.66 21.58
CA LYS A 323 -27.21 7.46 22.30
C LYS A 323 -26.05 8.31 21.76
N VAL A 324 -26.31 9.27 20.87
CA VAL A 324 -25.29 10.17 20.28
C VAL A 324 -24.67 11.16 21.29
N GLY A 325 -25.19 11.21 22.52
CA GLY A 325 -24.54 11.89 23.65
C GLY A 325 -24.80 13.40 23.77
N VAL A 326 -25.86 13.92 23.14
CA VAL A 326 -26.22 15.35 23.18
C VAL A 326 -27.51 15.66 23.95
N GLN A 327 -28.16 14.64 24.54
CA GLN A 327 -29.47 14.78 25.20
C GLN A 327 -29.49 15.89 26.26
N LYS A 328 -28.48 15.96 27.14
CA LYS A 328 -28.40 17.00 28.17
C LYS A 328 -28.28 18.41 27.59
N ARG A 329 -27.58 18.56 26.46
CA ARG A 329 -27.44 19.85 25.75
C ARG A 329 -28.77 20.28 25.14
N ALA A 330 -29.46 19.36 24.45
CA ALA A 330 -30.78 19.61 23.87
C ALA A 330 -31.79 20.06 24.95
N VAL A 331 -31.90 19.34 26.06
CA VAL A 331 -32.81 19.69 27.18
C VAL A 331 -32.50 21.07 27.75
N ALA A 332 -31.22 21.41 27.92
CA ALA A 332 -30.82 22.74 28.41
C ALA A 332 -31.23 23.86 27.44
N LEU A 333 -31.10 23.63 26.13
CA LEU A 333 -31.52 24.58 25.10
C LEU A 333 -33.04 24.71 24.99
N HIS A 334 -33.81 23.62 25.09
CA HIS A 334 -35.28 23.68 25.17
C HIS A 334 -35.74 24.59 26.30
N LYS A 335 -35.17 24.42 27.50
CA LYS A 335 -35.50 25.25 28.66
C LYS A 335 -35.14 26.72 28.43
N LYS A 336 -33.98 26.99 27.82
CA LYS A 336 -33.50 28.35 27.55
C LYS A 336 -34.33 29.07 26.49
N LEU A 337 -34.88 28.33 25.52
CA LEU A 337 -35.70 28.86 24.43
C LEU A 337 -37.21 28.85 24.73
N GLY A 338 -37.64 28.24 25.84
CA GLY A 338 -39.06 28.13 26.20
C GLY A 338 -39.84 27.15 25.32
N THR A 339 -39.16 26.15 24.74
CA THR A 339 -39.71 25.17 23.80
C THR A 339 -39.80 23.76 24.38
N GLY A 340 -39.84 23.63 25.72
CA GLY A 340 -39.84 22.37 26.45
C GLY A 340 -41.20 21.94 26.97
#